data_AF-A0A6S8TE51-F1
#
_entry.id   AF-A0A6S8TE51-F1
#
_cell.length_a   1.000
_cell.length_b   1.000
_cell.length_c   1.000
_cell.angle_alpha   90.00
_cell.angle_beta   90.00
_cell.angle_gamma   90.00
#
_symmetry.space_group_name_H-M   'P 1'
#
loop_
_entity.id
_entity.type
_entity.pdbx_description
1 polymer ?
#
loop_
_entity_poly.entity_id
_entity_poly.type
_entity_poly.pdbx_seq_one_letter_code
_entity_poly.pdbx_strand_id
1 'polypeptide(L)'
;MRNRKSRTLLCIVFFAWMGLLSVYFQQDSGLRTLQEEGQEVEAQPEEEQVAAFDEESSDEQEVDFVQEEDQEAEEYHAEGEQVEESEEESEEDIAVEQDETESPEDVDYDNSVALIESSDDEEKPIMHTFYEPVGEGGCCGMTKEGHEHLLDAWKKAWEDAGWETKVLTKEDAMKHPDFEMLDERLKSRLAVTEYNRRCFWRWLAMASLDQPSGWMSDYDTFPLELTSERGLEIAAEDNSFKSYGLGVPCLIHASRDEWDRVIHLMMDNLPETRHDVGGLVTDMYTLQNVDSWHGRSDMKWSNDVGMFFLYDKDGEDGEVYTNCSKGAGKLAVHLSHMACETAWDSGLFPPVEDAEDKAGAVQKRANAAGQLMDDYRNHCVVTTE
;
A
#
# COMPACT_ATOMS: atom_id res chain seq x y z
N MET A 1 -11.77 -41.80 39.88
CA MET A 1 -12.39 -41.97 38.55
C MET A 1 -13.09 -40.67 38.17
N ARG A 2 -12.48 -39.86 37.29
CA ARG A 2 -13.10 -38.68 36.68
C ARG A 2 -12.54 -38.54 35.24
N ASN A 3 -13.46 -38.23 34.33
CA ASN A 3 -13.40 -38.40 32.88
C ASN A 3 -12.31 -37.57 32.17
N ARG A 4 -11.51 -38.23 31.34
CA ARG A 4 -10.73 -37.65 30.22
C ARG A 4 -11.39 -38.06 28.90
N LYS A 5 -12.33 -37.27 28.37
CA LYS A 5 -12.79 -37.35 26.98
C LYS A 5 -13.41 -36.01 26.56
N SER A 6 -12.57 -35.05 26.15
CA SER A 6 -13.02 -33.88 25.37
C SER A 6 -11.84 -33.09 24.79
N ARG A 7 -10.93 -33.74 24.05
CA ARG A 7 -9.85 -33.04 23.32
C ARG A 7 -9.62 -33.51 21.89
N THR A 8 -10.42 -34.44 21.37
CA THR A 8 -10.17 -35.03 20.03
C THR A 8 -11.12 -34.50 18.94
N LEU A 9 -12.12 -33.67 19.30
CA LEU A 9 -13.08 -33.14 18.31
C LEU A 9 -12.71 -31.77 17.73
N LEU A 10 -11.69 -31.09 18.28
CA LEU A 10 -11.29 -29.75 17.82
C LEU A 10 -10.27 -29.77 16.67
N CYS A 11 -9.56 -30.88 16.46
CA CYS A 11 -8.55 -30.99 15.40
C CYS A 11 -9.14 -31.29 14.00
N ILE A 12 -10.36 -31.85 13.92
CA ILE A 12 -10.95 -32.26 12.63
C ILE A 12 -11.60 -31.08 11.89
N VAL A 13 -12.01 -30.03 12.61
CA VAL A 13 -12.55 -28.80 11.99
C VAL A 13 -11.45 -27.91 11.40
N PHE A 14 -10.23 -27.98 11.95
CA PHE A 14 -9.09 -27.18 11.49
C PHE A 14 -8.53 -27.64 10.13
N PHE A 15 -8.52 -28.93 9.84
CA PHE A 15 -8.01 -29.46 8.56
C PHE A 15 -8.99 -29.31 7.38
N ALA A 16 -10.28 -29.07 7.63
CA ALA A 16 -11.26 -28.82 6.57
C ALA A 16 -11.25 -27.37 6.05
N TRP A 17 -10.60 -26.45 6.76
CA TRP A 17 -10.62 -25.01 6.42
C TRP A 17 -9.42 -24.59 5.54
N MET A 18 -8.26 -25.26 5.64
CA MET A 18 -7.11 -24.97 4.77
C MET A 18 -7.28 -25.48 3.32
N GLY A 19 -8.11 -26.50 3.08
CA GLY A 19 -8.36 -27.01 1.72
C GLY A 19 -9.25 -26.13 0.84
N LEU A 20 -9.95 -25.13 1.40
CA LEU A 20 -10.86 -24.24 0.66
C LEU A 20 -10.18 -22.93 0.19
N LEU A 21 -8.96 -22.63 0.67
CA LEU A 21 -8.19 -21.44 0.30
C LEU A 21 -7.40 -21.61 -1.01
N SER A 22 -7.16 -22.85 -1.46
CA SER A 22 -6.43 -23.11 -2.72
C SER A 22 -7.34 -23.04 -3.97
N VAL A 23 -8.66 -23.14 -3.81
CA VAL A 23 -9.63 -23.12 -4.93
C VAL A 23 -10.04 -21.70 -5.34
N TYR A 24 -9.81 -20.68 -4.50
CA TYR A 24 -10.25 -19.31 -4.79
C TYR A 24 -9.27 -18.48 -5.64
N PHE A 25 -8.08 -19.01 -5.95
CA PHE A 25 -7.05 -18.29 -6.71
C PHE A 25 -6.97 -18.66 -8.20
N GLN A 26 -7.85 -19.54 -8.71
CA GLN A 26 -7.70 -20.10 -10.07
C GLN A 26 -8.97 -20.06 -10.92
N GLN A 27 -9.86 -19.08 -10.71
CA GLN A 27 -11.06 -18.99 -11.54
C GLN A 27 -11.59 -17.57 -11.69
N ASP A 28 -10.81 -16.68 -12.33
CA ASP A 28 -11.43 -15.63 -13.14
C ASP A 28 -10.51 -15.13 -14.25
N SER A 29 -10.33 -15.95 -15.28
CA SER A 29 -9.83 -15.48 -16.58
C SER A 29 -10.56 -16.22 -17.70
N GLY A 30 -11.76 -15.73 -17.99
CA GLY A 30 -12.36 -15.83 -19.31
C GLY A 30 -13.43 -16.90 -19.47
N LEU A 31 -14.66 -16.46 -19.78
CA LEU A 31 -15.23 -16.78 -21.08
C LEU A 31 -16.35 -15.79 -21.42
N ARG A 32 -16.14 -15.05 -22.53
CA ARG A 32 -17.20 -14.40 -23.29
C ARG A 32 -18.09 -15.48 -23.92
N THR A 33 -19.40 -15.36 -23.79
CA THR A 33 -20.36 -16.01 -24.69
C THR A 33 -21.15 -14.95 -25.45
N LEU A 34 -20.74 -14.71 -26.70
CA LEU A 34 -21.66 -14.34 -27.77
C LEU A 34 -22.14 -15.64 -28.40
N GLN A 35 -23.45 -15.85 -28.49
CA GLN A 35 -24.04 -16.98 -29.17
C GLN A 35 -24.99 -16.44 -30.25
N GLU A 36 -24.49 -16.42 -31.50
CA GLU A 36 -25.30 -16.37 -32.72
C GLU A 36 -25.46 -17.80 -33.28
N GLU A 37 -26.70 -18.10 -33.63
CA GLU A 37 -27.23 -18.92 -34.73
C GLU A 37 -26.46 -20.16 -35.24
N GLY A 38 -27.00 -21.32 -34.86
CA GLY A 38 -27.50 -22.37 -35.74
C GLY A 38 -26.78 -22.70 -37.05
N GLN A 39 -26.11 -23.87 -37.08
CA GLN A 39 -26.07 -24.70 -38.29
C GLN A 39 -25.87 -26.18 -37.93
N GLU A 40 -26.87 -27.01 -38.26
CA GLU A 40 -26.77 -28.47 -38.25
C GLU A 40 -25.80 -28.93 -39.34
N VAL A 41 -24.80 -29.75 -38.97
CA VAL A 41 -24.05 -30.55 -39.93
C VAL A 41 -23.97 -32.00 -39.44
N GLU A 42 -24.31 -32.85 -40.39
CA GLU A 42 -24.50 -34.29 -40.43
C GLU A 42 -23.22 -35.07 -40.05
N ALA A 43 -23.38 -36.10 -39.20
CA ALA A 43 -22.29 -36.96 -38.75
C ALA A 43 -21.95 -38.06 -39.77
N GLN A 44 -20.65 -38.29 -39.98
CA GLN A 44 -20.10 -39.56 -40.47
C GLN A 44 -18.94 -40.02 -39.57
N PRO A 45 -18.76 -41.34 -39.37
CA PRO A 45 -17.78 -41.87 -38.42
C PRO A 45 -16.47 -42.18 -39.13
N GLU A 46 -15.34 -41.76 -38.57
CA GLU A 46 -14.02 -42.28 -38.95
C GLU A 46 -13.26 -42.82 -37.73
N GLU A 47 -12.96 -44.10 -37.90
CA GLU A 47 -11.87 -44.95 -37.40
C GLU A 47 -10.98 -44.50 -36.25
N GLU A 48 -11.06 -45.34 -35.22
CA GLU A 48 -10.22 -45.49 -34.04
C GLU A 48 -8.79 -45.93 -34.43
N GLN A 49 -7.80 -45.06 -34.20
CA GLN A 49 -6.39 -45.46 -34.07
C GLN A 49 -5.88 -45.06 -32.69
N VAL A 50 -5.63 -46.10 -31.89
CA VAL A 50 -5.10 -46.01 -30.53
C VAL A 50 -3.58 -45.93 -30.64
N ALA A 51 -3.02 -44.76 -30.34
CA ALA A 51 -1.59 -44.59 -30.09
C ALA A 51 -1.41 -44.36 -28.58
N ALA A 52 -0.67 -45.27 -27.94
CA ALA A 52 -0.28 -45.18 -26.55
C ALA A 52 0.57 -43.91 -26.32
N PHE A 53 0.16 -43.10 -25.35
CA PHE A 53 0.93 -41.97 -24.84
C PHE A 53 1.36 -42.33 -23.43
N ASP A 54 2.67 -42.38 -23.21
CA ASP A 54 3.30 -42.63 -21.92
C ASP A 54 2.96 -41.48 -20.95
N GLU A 55 2.38 -41.83 -19.81
CA GLU A 55 2.26 -40.96 -18.64
C GLU A 55 3.64 -40.89 -17.96
N GLU A 56 4.43 -39.87 -18.26
CA GLU A 56 5.53 -39.45 -17.39
C GLU A 56 5.03 -38.38 -16.40
N SER A 57 5.29 -38.71 -15.14
CA SER A 57 5.04 -37.99 -13.90
C SER A 57 5.26 -36.48 -13.96
N SER A 58 4.21 -35.72 -13.62
CA SER A 58 4.35 -34.36 -13.12
C SER A 58 4.70 -34.42 -11.62
N ASP A 59 5.96 -34.15 -11.30
CA ASP A 59 6.39 -33.81 -9.95
C ASP A 59 5.76 -32.47 -9.56
N GLU A 60 4.77 -32.52 -8.66
CA GLU A 60 4.23 -31.34 -7.98
C GLU A 60 5.31 -30.85 -6.99
N GLN A 61 6.02 -29.78 -7.35
CA GLN A 61 6.81 -29.02 -6.40
C GLN A 61 5.88 -28.14 -5.55
N GLU A 62 5.58 -28.62 -4.34
CA GLU A 62 5.11 -27.77 -3.25
C GLU A 62 6.18 -26.69 -2.99
N VAL A 63 5.84 -25.43 -3.24
CA VAL A 63 6.67 -24.29 -2.86
C VAL A 63 6.37 -23.98 -1.39
N ASP A 64 7.23 -24.47 -0.50
CA ASP A 64 7.19 -24.13 0.92
C ASP A 64 7.41 -22.62 1.09
N PHE A 65 6.40 -21.92 1.60
CA PHE A 65 6.49 -20.54 2.03
C PHE A 65 7.35 -20.49 3.31
N VAL A 66 8.65 -20.26 3.13
CA VAL A 66 9.59 -20.08 4.24
C VAL A 66 9.26 -18.76 4.92
N GLN A 67 8.68 -18.83 6.12
CA GLN A 67 8.63 -17.71 7.05
C GLN A 67 10.07 -17.43 7.50
N GLU A 68 10.69 -16.39 6.94
CA GLU A 68 11.95 -15.88 7.49
C GLU A 68 11.65 -15.21 8.83
N GLU A 69 12.12 -15.86 9.90
CA GLU A 69 12.20 -15.25 11.22
C GLU A 69 13.26 -14.15 11.16
N ASP A 70 12.83 -12.89 11.24
CA ASP A 70 13.70 -11.75 11.55
C ASP A 70 14.42 -12.00 12.88
N GLN A 71 15.63 -12.57 12.82
CA GLN A 71 16.54 -12.72 13.96
C GLN A 71 17.27 -11.41 14.25
N GLU A 72 16.52 -10.35 14.54
CA GLU A 72 17.07 -9.13 15.13
C GLU A 72 16.32 -8.83 16.42
N ALA A 73 16.68 -9.56 17.49
CA ALA A 73 16.24 -9.30 18.85
C ALA A 73 17.44 -9.07 19.78
N GLU A 74 17.75 -7.78 19.95
CA GLU A 74 18.07 -7.06 21.19
C GLU A 74 19.22 -7.51 22.11
N GLU A 75 20.22 -6.63 22.22
CA GLU A 75 20.88 -6.31 23.49
C GLU A 75 20.65 -4.81 23.78
N TYR A 76 19.53 -4.48 24.44
CA TYR A 76 19.26 -3.11 24.92
C TYR A 76 19.39 -3.05 26.45
N HIS A 77 20.46 -2.39 26.91
CA HIS A 77 20.63 -1.96 28.29
C HIS A 77 19.87 -0.64 28.52
N ALA A 78 18.87 -0.65 29.39
CA ALA A 78 18.17 0.54 29.83
C ALA A 78 18.95 1.25 30.96
N GLU A 79 19.56 2.40 30.65
CA GLU A 79 19.96 3.38 31.67
C GLU A 79 18.84 4.43 31.79
N GLY A 80 18.31 4.58 33.01
CA GLY A 80 17.24 5.52 33.30
C GLY A 80 17.79 6.90 33.61
N GLU A 81 17.37 7.90 32.84
CA GLU A 81 17.63 9.31 33.10
C GLU A 81 16.34 9.97 33.59
N GLN A 82 16.41 10.61 34.76
CA GLN A 82 15.31 11.39 35.34
C GLN A 82 15.38 12.81 34.78
N VAL A 83 14.30 13.25 34.12
CA VAL A 83 14.14 14.64 33.68
C VAL A 83 13.16 15.33 34.63
N GLU A 84 13.60 16.43 35.23
CA GLU A 84 12.80 17.34 36.04
C GLU A 84 11.92 18.21 35.13
N GLU A 85 10.62 18.22 35.42
CA GLU A 85 9.58 19.06 34.83
C GLU A 85 9.66 20.48 35.42
N SER A 86 9.69 21.50 34.57
CA SER A 86 9.45 22.89 34.96
C SER A 86 8.40 23.51 34.05
N GLU A 87 7.23 23.80 34.63
CA GLU A 87 6.12 24.52 34.02
C GLU A 87 6.40 26.04 34.05
N GLU A 88 6.37 26.70 32.89
CA GLU A 88 6.23 28.16 32.78
C GLU A 88 5.01 28.47 31.92
N GLU A 89 3.92 28.91 32.58
CA GLU A 89 2.76 29.53 31.93
C GLU A 89 3.03 31.02 31.68
N SER A 90 2.72 31.51 30.49
CA SER A 90 2.59 32.94 30.20
C SER A 90 1.30 33.22 29.43
N GLU A 91 0.40 33.97 30.08
CA GLU A 91 -0.80 34.55 29.49
C GLU A 91 -0.41 35.78 28.64
N GLU A 92 -0.83 35.82 27.37
CA GLU A 92 -0.78 37.04 26.55
C GLU A 92 -2.18 37.51 26.14
N ASP A 93 -2.45 38.78 26.49
CA ASP A 93 -3.65 39.56 26.20
C ASP A 93 -3.71 39.96 24.71
N ILE A 94 -4.80 39.58 24.02
CA ILE A 94 -5.09 40.05 22.65
C ILE A 94 -5.97 41.30 22.70
N ALA A 95 -5.43 42.43 22.26
CA ALA A 95 -6.15 43.67 22.05
C ALA A 95 -6.95 43.64 20.73
N VAL A 96 -8.22 43.99 20.83
CA VAL A 96 -9.16 44.18 19.71
C VAL A 96 -9.05 45.62 19.23
N GLU A 97 -8.53 45.84 18.03
CA GLU A 97 -8.66 47.11 17.31
C GLU A 97 -9.83 47.05 16.32
N GLN A 98 -10.68 48.07 16.40
CA GLN A 98 -11.82 48.32 15.51
C GLN A 98 -11.48 49.44 14.53
N ASP A 99 -12.12 49.33 13.36
CA ASP A 99 -12.64 50.42 12.53
C ASP A 99 -11.64 51.15 11.62
N GLU A 100 -11.94 51.14 10.32
CA GLU A 100 -12.31 52.38 9.62
C GLU A 100 -12.95 52.03 8.26
N THR A 101 -14.23 52.37 8.15
CA THR A 101 -15.00 52.40 6.90
C THR A 101 -14.57 53.58 6.02
N GLU A 102 -14.00 53.29 4.85
CA GLU A 102 -13.78 54.28 3.80
C GLU A 102 -14.81 54.20 2.66
N SER A 103 -15.05 55.39 2.11
CA SER A 103 -16.08 55.81 1.15
C SER A 103 -15.86 55.26 -0.27
N PRO A 104 -16.92 55.02 -1.06
CA PRO A 104 -16.79 54.66 -2.46
C PRO A 104 -16.58 55.93 -3.32
N GLU A 105 -15.40 56.06 -3.93
CA GLU A 105 -15.16 57.00 -5.02
C GLU A 105 -15.35 56.30 -6.39
N ASP A 106 -15.92 57.06 -7.31
CA ASP A 106 -16.31 56.69 -8.67
C ASP A 106 -15.13 56.17 -9.51
N VAL A 107 -15.28 54.98 -10.11
CA VAL A 107 -14.29 54.42 -11.04
C VAL A 107 -14.89 54.31 -12.45
N ASP A 108 -14.20 54.94 -13.38
CA ASP A 108 -14.46 54.98 -14.82
C ASP A 108 -14.52 53.58 -15.45
N TYR A 109 -15.53 53.39 -16.31
CA TYR A 109 -15.78 52.17 -17.07
C TYR A 109 -14.84 52.10 -18.28
N ASP A 110 -13.62 51.60 -18.08
CA ASP A 110 -12.70 51.26 -19.17
C ASP A 110 -12.99 49.85 -19.70
N ASN A 111 -13.43 49.80 -20.95
CA ASN A 111 -13.79 48.60 -21.68
C ASN A 111 -12.53 47.94 -22.27
N SER A 112 -11.61 47.54 -21.37
CA SER A 112 -10.50 46.66 -21.70
C SER A 112 -11.02 45.21 -21.65
N VAL A 113 -10.79 44.48 -22.73
CA VAL A 113 -11.07 43.04 -22.80
C VAL A 113 -10.14 42.37 -21.81
N ALA A 114 -10.64 42.12 -20.59
CA ALA A 114 -9.93 41.42 -19.55
C ALA A 114 -9.53 40.05 -20.09
N LEU A 115 -8.23 39.87 -20.32
CA LEU A 115 -7.60 38.56 -20.25
C LEU A 115 -8.00 38.01 -18.88
N ILE A 116 -8.92 37.05 -18.88
CA ILE A 116 -9.19 36.22 -17.72
C ILE A 116 -7.89 35.47 -17.53
N GLU A 117 -7.00 36.02 -16.70
CA GLU A 117 -5.95 35.25 -16.04
C GLU A 117 -6.73 34.18 -15.29
N SER A 118 -6.72 32.96 -15.83
CA SER A 118 -7.19 31.79 -15.10
C SER A 118 -6.42 31.82 -13.78
N SER A 119 -7.15 32.02 -12.69
CA SER A 119 -6.60 31.85 -11.36
C SER A 119 -6.37 30.35 -11.21
N ASP A 120 -5.28 29.86 -11.79
CA ASP A 120 -4.82 28.46 -11.80
C ASP A 120 -4.29 28.02 -10.43
N ASP A 121 -4.70 28.71 -9.36
CA ASP A 121 -4.44 28.35 -7.97
C ASP A 121 -5.53 27.40 -7.45
N GLU A 122 -5.99 26.45 -8.27
CA GLU A 122 -6.72 25.31 -7.73
C GLU A 122 -5.73 24.50 -6.88
N GLU A 123 -5.98 24.47 -5.57
CA GLU A 123 -5.16 23.77 -4.60
C GLU A 123 -5.09 22.27 -4.98
N LYS A 124 -3.88 21.78 -5.27
CA LYS A 124 -3.68 20.39 -5.68
C LYS A 124 -4.06 19.44 -4.55
N PRO A 125 -4.67 18.28 -4.83
CA PRO A 125 -4.89 17.28 -3.80
C PRO A 125 -3.55 16.74 -3.29
N ILE A 126 -3.53 16.38 -2.01
CA ILE A 126 -2.31 15.92 -1.34
C ILE A 126 -2.28 14.40 -1.30
N MET A 127 -1.19 13.83 -1.80
CA MET A 127 -0.80 12.45 -1.58
C MET A 127 0.09 12.37 -0.34
N HIS A 128 -0.39 11.70 0.71
CA HIS A 128 0.39 11.49 1.92
C HIS A 128 1.23 10.23 1.82
N THR A 129 2.35 10.21 2.52
CA THR A 129 3.03 8.99 2.92
C THR A 129 3.48 9.12 4.37
N PHE A 130 3.87 8.02 4.99
CA PHE A 130 4.46 8.04 6.32
C PHE A 130 5.90 7.53 6.24
N TYR A 131 6.82 8.33 6.75
CA TYR A 131 8.22 7.95 6.79
C TYR A 131 8.88 8.44 8.07
N GLU A 132 9.48 7.50 8.79
CA GLU A 132 10.35 7.75 9.92
C GLU A 132 11.74 7.24 9.59
N PRO A 133 12.80 8.08 9.70
CA PRO A 133 14.16 7.64 9.48
C PRO A 133 14.49 6.40 10.30
N VAL A 134 15.01 5.39 9.62
CA VAL A 134 15.55 4.20 10.27
C VAL A 134 16.92 4.52 10.87
N GLY A 135 17.32 3.74 11.88
CA GLY A 135 18.67 3.86 12.44
C GLY A 135 19.76 3.60 11.40
N GLU A 136 21.03 3.80 11.77
CA GLU A 136 22.17 3.63 10.84
C GLU A 136 22.22 2.25 10.17
N GLY A 137 21.66 1.21 10.81
CA GLY A 137 21.56 -0.15 10.27
C GLY A 137 20.58 -0.31 9.10
N GLY A 138 19.74 0.69 8.81
CA GLY A 138 18.71 0.57 7.78
C GLY A 138 17.51 -0.29 8.21
N CYS A 139 16.66 -0.64 7.26
CA CYS A 139 15.66 -1.70 7.42
C CYS A 139 15.35 -2.33 6.07
N CYS A 140 14.84 -3.58 6.08
CA CYS A 140 14.39 -4.29 4.88
C CYS A 140 15.44 -4.35 3.75
N GLY A 141 16.70 -4.58 4.12
CA GLY A 141 17.82 -4.70 3.18
C GLY A 141 18.28 -3.39 2.54
N MET A 142 17.85 -2.23 3.06
CA MET A 142 18.17 -0.92 2.50
C MET A 142 18.76 0.03 3.56
N THR A 143 19.81 0.76 3.19
CA THR A 143 20.42 1.79 4.05
C THR A 143 19.49 3.00 4.23
N LYS A 144 19.76 3.83 5.23
CA LYS A 144 19.05 5.10 5.41
C LYS A 144 19.04 5.96 4.13
N GLU A 145 20.19 6.09 3.47
CA GLU A 145 20.33 6.82 2.21
C GLU A 145 19.47 6.19 1.08
N GLY A 146 19.39 4.87 1.03
CA GLY A 146 18.51 4.18 0.07
C GLY A 146 17.04 4.52 0.29
N HIS A 147 16.58 4.58 1.55
CA HIS A 147 15.22 4.97 1.89
C HIS A 147 14.94 6.43 1.54
N GLU A 148 15.89 7.34 1.80
CA GLU A 148 15.78 8.75 1.42
C GLU A 148 15.68 8.92 -0.11
N HIS A 149 16.50 8.21 -0.88
CA HIS A 149 16.40 8.21 -2.35
C HIS A 149 15.05 7.65 -2.84
N LEU A 150 14.52 6.61 -2.19
CA LEU A 150 13.23 6.05 -2.55
C LEU A 150 12.09 7.04 -2.28
N LEU A 151 12.14 7.71 -1.13
CA LEU A 151 11.18 8.75 -0.77
C LEU A 151 11.22 9.92 -1.76
N ASP A 152 12.40 10.34 -2.22
CA ASP A 152 12.53 11.40 -3.22
C ASP A 152 12.01 10.96 -4.60
N ALA A 153 12.24 9.70 -4.99
CA ALA A 153 11.65 9.13 -6.21
C ALA A 153 10.11 9.09 -6.11
N TRP A 154 9.58 8.72 -4.94
CA TRP A 154 8.15 8.71 -4.66
C TRP A 154 7.54 10.12 -4.78
N LYS A 155 8.15 11.12 -4.14
CA LYS A 155 7.68 12.51 -4.22
C LYS A 155 7.60 12.97 -5.67
N LYS A 156 8.70 12.78 -6.40
CA LYS A 156 8.78 13.16 -7.81
C LYS A 156 7.69 12.48 -8.64
N ALA A 157 7.46 11.18 -8.45
CA ALA A 157 6.49 10.45 -9.27
C ALA A 157 5.05 10.92 -9.03
N TRP A 158 4.67 11.18 -7.78
CA TRP A 158 3.34 11.71 -7.45
C TRP A 158 3.17 13.18 -7.87
N GLU A 159 4.21 14.01 -7.73
CA GLU A 159 4.19 15.40 -8.23
C GLU A 159 4.05 15.47 -9.76
N ASP A 160 4.77 14.62 -10.49
CA ASP A 160 4.63 14.46 -11.94
C ASP A 160 3.21 13.99 -12.33
N ALA A 161 2.51 13.26 -11.45
CA ALA A 161 1.11 12.84 -11.60
C ALA A 161 0.08 13.89 -11.14
N GLY A 162 0.53 15.11 -10.83
CA GLY A 162 -0.34 16.26 -10.53
C GLY A 162 -0.66 16.47 -9.05
N TRP A 163 -0.06 15.69 -8.15
CA TRP A 163 -0.32 15.77 -6.71
C TRP A 163 0.61 16.77 -6.01
N GLU A 164 0.18 17.29 -4.86
CA GLU A 164 1.11 17.76 -3.83
C GLU A 164 1.50 16.59 -2.94
N THR A 165 2.74 16.56 -2.43
CA THR A 165 3.22 15.45 -1.60
C THR A 165 3.50 15.88 -0.17
N LYS A 166 3.05 15.07 0.80
CA LYS A 166 3.28 15.33 2.22
C LYS A 166 3.78 14.08 2.94
N VAL A 167 4.94 14.21 3.57
CA VAL A 167 5.52 13.14 4.39
C VAL A 167 5.11 13.36 5.83
N LEU A 168 4.35 12.41 6.37
CA LEU A 168 3.93 12.38 7.76
C LEU A 168 4.98 11.66 8.62
N THR A 169 5.06 12.09 9.87
CA THR A 169 6.03 11.61 10.85
C THR A 169 5.33 11.10 12.10
N LYS A 170 6.11 10.56 13.03
CA LYS A 170 5.66 10.21 14.38
C LYS A 170 5.07 11.41 15.10
N GLU A 171 5.56 12.63 14.86
CA GLU A 171 5.01 13.86 15.44
C GLU A 171 3.56 14.08 14.99
N ASP A 172 3.22 13.75 13.75
CA ASP A 172 1.85 13.78 13.26
C ASP A 172 0.99 12.69 13.93
N ALA A 173 1.54 11.49 14.10
CA ALA A 173 0.85 10.40 14.80
C ALA A 173 0.57 10.71 16.28
N MET A 174 1.49 11.40 16.95
CA MET A 174 1.39 11.80 18.37
C MET A 174 0.25 12.79 18.65
N LYS A 175 -0.30 13.43 17.61
CA LYS A 175 -1.49 14.28 17.74
C LYS A 175 -2.76 13.47 18.03
N HIS A 176 -2.74 12.15 17.76
CA HIS A 176 -3.88 11.29 18.02
C HIS A 176 -4.04 11.02 19.52
N PRO A 177 -5.25 11.14 20.11
CA PRO A 177 -5.47 10.92 21.54
C PRO A 177 -5.11 9.51 22.01
N ASP A 178 -5.19 8.51 21.13
CA ASP A 178 -4.86 7.12 21.44
C ASP A 178 -3.40 6.71 21.15
N PHE A 179 -2.53 7.64 20.74
CA PHE A 179 -1.15 7.33 20.36
C PHE A 179 -0.39 6.61 21.47
N GLU A 180 -0.35 7.19 22.67
CA GLU A 180 0.42 6.66 23.80
C GLU A 180 -0.06 5.27 24.22
N MET A 181 -1.39 5.08 24.24
CA MET A 181 -2.00 3.79 24.57
C MET A 181 -1.65 2.71 23.54
N LEU A 182 -1.80 3.02 22.24
CA LEU A 182 -1.51 2.06 21.18
C LEU A 182 -0.01 1.73 21.15
N ASP A 183 0.85 2.74 21.21
CA ASP A 183 2.29 2.55 21.13
C ASP A 183 2.84 1.73 22.31
N GLU A 184 2.37 2.01 23.53
CA GLU A 184 2.74 1.23 24.71
C GLU A 184 2.21 -0.21 24.64
N ARG A 185 1.00 -0.42 24.10
CA ARG A 185 0.46 -1.77 23.87
C ARG A 185 1.33 -2.55 22.88
N LEU A 186 1.68 -1.94 21.75
CA LEU A 186 2.51 -2.57 20.72
C LEU A 186 3.92 -2.88 21.26
N LYS A 187 4.54 -1.93 21.96
CA LYS A 187 5.89 -2.06 22.52
C LYS A 187 5.94 -3.07 23.66
N SER A 188 5.17 -2.87 24.73
CA SER A 188 5.40 -3.56 26.00
C SER A 188 4.59 -4.83 26.16
N ARG A 189 3.37 -4.92 25.58
CA ARG A 189 2.53 -6.12 25.70
C ARG A 189 2.70 -7.08 24.54
N LEU A 190 2.88 -6.53 23.35
CA LEU A 190 2.98 -7.29 22.12
C LEU A 190 4.41 -7.44 21.60
N ALA A 191 5.39 -6.71 22.16
CA ALA A 191 6.79 -6.77 21.73
C ALA A 191 6.93 -6.65 20.19
N VAL A 192 6.15 -5.75 19.60
CA VAL A 192 6.18 -5.47 18.16
C VAL A 192 7.46 -4.71 17.85
N THR A 193 8.17 -5.13 16.81
CA THR A 193 9.40 -4.48 16.36
C THR A 193 9.15 -3.00 16.05
N GLU A 194 10.17 -2.17 16.21
CA GLU A 194 10.03 -0.74 15.96
C GLU A 194 9.56 -0.44 14.52
N TYR A 195 10.05 -1.20 13.55
CA TYR A 195 9.60 -1.14 12.16
C TYR A 195 8.08 -1.34 12.05
N ASN A 196 7.56 -2.44 12.58
CA ASN A 196 6.12 -2.72 12.50
C ASN A 196 5.28 -1.73 13.32
N ARG A 197 5.81 -1.16 14.41
CA ARG A 197 5.15 -0.09 15.16
C ARG A 197 4.94 1.17 14.32
N ARG A 198 5.95 1.57 13.53
CA ARG A 198 5.85 2.71 12.59
C ARG A 198 4.72 2.51 11.58
N CYS A 199 4.51 1.27 11.12
CA CYS A 199 3.38 0.94 10.24
C CYS A 199 2.02 1.15 10.90
N PHE A 200 1.88 1.06 12.23
CA PHE A 200 0.65 1.48 12.93
C PHE A 200 0.54 2.99 13.09
N TRP A 201 1.65 3.69 13.31
CA TRP A 201 1.65 5.14 13.50
C TRP A 201 1.13 5.91 12.29
N ARG A 202 1.31 5.41 11.06
CA ARG A 202 0.74 6.05 9.85
C ARG A 202 -0.77 6.19 9.90
N TRP A 203 -1.47 5.22 10.50
CA TRP A 203 -2.93 5.25 10.65
C TRP A 203 -3.36 6.37 11.60
N LEU A 204 -2.67 6.49 12.73
CA LEU A 204 -2.89 7.57 13.70
C LEU A 204 -2.56 8.93 13.09
N ALA A 205 -1.50 9.03 12.29
CA ALA A 205 -1.11 10.27 11.62
C ALA A 205 -2.20 10.72 10.63
N MET A 206 -2.70 9.81 9.80
CA MET A 206 -3.80 10.10 8.87
C MET A 206 -5.10 10.48 9.60
N ALA A 207 -5.44 9.79 10.69
CA ALA A 207 -6.62 10.10 11.52
C ALA A 207 -6.50 11.46 12.24
N SER A 208 -5.28 11.98 12.41
CA SER A 208 -5.01 13.24 13.11
C SER A 208 -4.87 14.45 12.19
N LEU A 209 -5.08 14.30 10.88
CA LEU A 209 -5.03 15.41 9.94
C LEU A 209 -6.20 16.37 10.17
N ASP A 210 -5.95 17.67 9.98
CA ASP A 210 -7.01 18.69 10.01
C ASP A 210 -7.95 18.59 8.80
N GLN A 211 -7.49 17.94 7.73
CA GLN A 211 -8.25 17.74 6.49
C GLN A 211 -9.37 16.69 6.68
N PRO A 212 -10.53 16.87 6.02
CA PRO A 212 -11.67 15.97 6.18
C PRO A 212 -11.48 14.61 5.51
N SER A 213 -10.60 14.51 4.51
CA SER A 213 -10.29 13.29 3.77
C SER A 213 -8.87 13.34 3.23
N GLY A 214 -8.26 12.18 3.01
CA GLY A 214 -6.89 12.13 2.50
C GLY A 214 -6.58 10.83 1.78
N TRP A 215 -5.70 10.96 0.79
CA TRP A 215 -4.99 9.86 0.16
C TRP A 215 -3.70 9.57 0.92
N MET A 216 -3.40 8.29 1.10
CA MET A 216 -2.12 7.81 1.59
C MET A 216 -1.59 6.72 0.67
N SER A 217 -0.29 6.75 0.37
CA SER A 217 0.44 5.65 -0.25
C SER A 217 1.70 5.31 0.54
N ASP A 218 2.11 4.05 0.49
CA ASP A 218 3.46 3.70 0.96
C ASP A 218 4.51 4.38 0.07
N TYR A 219 5.64 4.77 0.65
CA TYR A 219 6.69 5.48 -0.10
C TYR A 219 7.42 4.60 -1.12
N ASP A 220 7.08 3.32 -1.20
CA ASP A 220 7.47 2.39 -2.28
C ASP A 220 6.32 2.10 -3.26
N THR A 221 5.27 2.94 -3.27
CA THR A 221 4.11 2.83 -4.17
C THR A 221 4.03 4.03 -5.11
N PHE A 222 4.00 3.77 -6.41
CA PHE A 222 4.18 4.75 -7.46
C PHE A 222 2.92 4.85 -8.35
N PRO A 223 2.54 6.07 -8.80
CA PRO A 223 1.34 6.26 -9.61
C PRO A 223 1.48 5.60 -10.99
N LEU A 224 0.38 5.00 -11.46
CA LEU A 224 0.21 4.60 -12.85
C LEU A 224 -0.90 5.45 -13.46
N GLU A 225 -2.16 5.02 -13.38
CA GLU A 225 -3.31 5.77 -13.92
C GLU A 225 -3.98 6.70 -12.89
N LEU A 226 -3.48 6.76 -11.65
CA LEU A 226 -4.01 7.65 -10.61
C LEU A 226 -3.40 9.06 -10.69
N THR A 227 -3.97 9.89 -11.55
CA THR A 227 -3.70 11.34 -11.55
C THR A 227 -4.43 12.04 -10.40
N SER A 228 -4.04 13.28 -10.11
CA SER A 228 -4.72 14.11 -9.11
C SER A 228 -6.20 14.33 -9.42
N GLU A 229 -6.56 14.57 -10.68
CA GLU A 229 -7.95 14.72 -11.11
C GLU A 229 -8.75 13.44 -10.87
N ARG A 230 -8.16 12.29 -11.25
CA ARG A 230 -8.79 10.99 -11.01
C ARG A 230 -8.95 10.69 -9.52
N GLY A 231 -7.98 11.09 -8.71
CA GLY A 231 -8.03 10.98 -7.26
C GLY A 231 -9.16 11.80 -6.63
N LEU A 232 -9.39 13.02 -7.15
CA LEU A 232 -10.50 13.88 -6.73
C LEU A 232 -11.87 13.29 -7.13
N GLU A 233 -11.99 12.74 -8.34
CA GLU A 233 -13.21 12.06 -8.77
C GLU A 233 -13.58 10.92 -7.82
N ILE A 234 -12.62 10.04 -7.50
CA ILE A 234 -12.81 8.91 -6.59
C ILE A 234 -13.14 9.37 -5.16
N ALA A 235 -12.53 10.46 -4.71
CA ALA A 235 -12.80 11.06 -3.41
C ALA A 235 -14.22 11.65 -3.33
N ALA A 236 -14.73 12.21 -4.44
CA ALA A 236 -16.06 12.80 -4.51
C ALA A 236 -17.20 11.76 -4.53
N GLU A 237 -16.92 10.49 -4.84
CA GLU A 237 -17.95 9.44 -4.89
C GLU A 237 -18.59 9.18 -3.51
N ASP A 238 -17.77 9.06 -2.47
CA ASP A 238 -18.19 8.96 -1.07
C ASP A 238 -17.00 9.07 -0.09
N ASN A 239 -17.35 9.19 1.19
CA ASN A 239 -16.41 9.30 2.31
C ASN A 239 -15.95 7.95 2.87
N SER A 240 -16.25 6.82 2.22
CA SER A 240 -15.92 5.48 2.73
C SER A 240 -14.42 5.18 2.71
N PHE A 241 -13.99 4.26 3.57
CA PHE A 241 -12.65 3.70 3.50
C PHE A 241 -12.46 2.83 2.25
N LYS A 242 -11.48 3.17 1.40
CA LYS A 242 -11.14 2.45 0.17
C LYS A 242 -9.68 2.01 0.20
N SER A 243 -9.43 0.71 0.09
CA SER A 243 -8.08 0.15 -0.06
C SER A 243 -7.93 -0.56 -1.40
N TYR A 244 -6.84 -0.24 -2.11
CA TYR A 244 -6.62 -0.67 -3.49
C TYR A 244 -5.58 -1.82 -3.62
N GLY A 245 -5.05 -2.30 -2.50
CA GLY A 245 -3.95 -3.29 -2.43
C GLY A 245 -4.32 -4.62 -1.77
N LEU A 246 -5.61 -5.02 -1.75
CA LEU A 246 -6.09 -6.30 -1.20
C LEU A 246 -5.52 -6.69 0.20
N GLY A 247 -5.48 -5.74 1.13
CA GLY A 247 -4.98 -5.95 2.49
C GLY A 247 -3.54 -5.46 2.71
N VAL A 248 -2.83 -5.13 1.62
CA VAL A 248 -1.62 -4.31 1.70
C VAL A 248 -2.05 -2.84 1.73
N PRO A 249 -1.78 -2.09 2.81
CA PRO A 249 -2.15 -0.68 2.95
C PRO A 249 -1.23 0.27 2.15
N CYS A 250 -0.87 -0.12 0.92
CA CYS A 250 0.06 0.61 0.06
C CYS A 250 -0.59 1.75 -0.71
N LEU A 251 -1.92 1.75 -0.87
CA LEU A 251 -2.71 2.84 -1.42
C LEU A 251 -4.11 2.83 -0.81
N ILE A 252 -4.47 3.91 -0.12
CA ILE A 252 -5.72 4.06 0.60
C ILE A 252 -6.27 5.47 0.40
N HIS A 253 -7.59 5.56 0.29
CA HIS A 253 -8.33 6.80 0.44
C HIS A 253 -9.42 6.63 1.49
N ALA A 254 -9.52 7.57 2.43
CA ALA A 254 -10.62 7.61 3.38
C ALA A 254 -10.87 9.02 3.91
N SER A 255 -12.07 9.24 4.47
CA SER A 255 -12.31 10.40 5.33
C SER A 255 -11.56 10.25 6.65
N ARG A 256 -11.31 11.36 7.36
CA ARG A 256 -10.65 11.35 8.66
C ARG A 256 -11.36 10.44 9.66
N ASP A 257 -12.68 10.53 9.72
CA ASP A 257 -13.51 9.72 10.63
C ASP A 257 -13.42 8.22 10.27
N GLU A 258 -13.25 7.89 8.99
CA GLU A 258 -13.03 6.51 8.55
C GLU A 258 -11.62 6.00 8.88
N TRP A 259 -10.59 6.86 8.78
CA TRP A 259 -9.24 6.53 9.26
C TRP A 259 -9.25 6.20 10.75
N ASP A 260 -9.88 7.07 11.56
CA ASP A 260 -10.07 6.89 13.00
C ASP A 260 -10.82 5.58 13.32
N ARG A 261 -12.00 5.39 12.69
CA ARG A 261 -12.80 4.19 12.87
C ARG A 261 -12.01 2.91 12.54
N VAL A 262 -11.27 2.88 11.42
CA VAL A 262 -10.53 1.69 11.00
C VAL A 262 -9.36 1.41 11.94
N ILE A 263 -8.62 2.41 12.43
CA ILE A 263 -7.55 2.15 13.41
C ILE A 263 -8.12 1.61 14.72
N HIS A 264 -9.28 2.05 15.19
CA HIS A 264 -9.92 1.43 16.36
C HIS A 264 -10.33 -0.02 16.11
N LEU A 265 -10.89 -0.33 14.94
CA LEU A 265 -11.19 -1.73 14.57
C LEU A 265 -9.93 -2.60 14.51
N MET A 266 -8.82 -2.04 14.03
CA MET A 266 -7.52 -2.72 14.05
C MET A 266 -7.05 -2.95 15.50
N MET A 267 -7.18 -1.95 16.37
CA MET A 267 -6.81 -2.04 17.79
C MET A 267 -7.65 -3.08 18.55
N ASP A 268 -8.93 -3.20 18.22
CA ASP A 268 -9.83 -4.22 18.77
C ASP A 268 -9.44 -5.63 18.32
N ASN A 269 -8.84 -5.75 17.14
CA ASN A 269 -8.35 -7.02 16.59
C ASN A 269 -6.93 -7.38 17.05
N LEU A 270 -6.22 -6.47 17.71
CA LEU A 270 -4.91 -6.80 18.26
C LEU A 270 -5.06 -7.86 19.37
N PRO A 271 -4.13 -8.83 19.46
CA PRO A 271 -4.13 -9.78 20.55
C PRO A 271 -3.92 -9.09 21.91
N GLU A 272 -4.31 -9.77 22.99
CA GLU A 272 -4.06 -9.27 24.35
C GLU A 272 -2.59 -9.43 24.73
N THR A 273 -1.96 -10.55 24.32
CA THR A 273 -0.56 -10.83 24.58
C THR A 273 0.13 -11.37 23.33
N ARG A 274 1.47 -11.21 23.26
CA ARG A 274 2.29 -11.77 22.17
C ARG A 274 2.09 -13.29 21.98
N HIS A 275 1.79 -14.01 23.06
CA HIS A 275 1.62 -15.47 23.05
C HIS A 275 0.31 -15.95 22.40
N ASP A 276 -0.66 -15.05 22.22
CA ASP A 276 -1.97 -15.41 21.65
C ASP A 276 -1.91 -15.54 20.13
N VAL A 277 -0.80 -15.13 19.50
CA VAL A 277 -0.59 -15.18 18.05
C VAL A 277 0.71 -15.91 17.72
N GLY A 278 0.62 -16.88 16.81
CA GLY A 278 1.78 -17.60 16.29
C GLY A 278 2.56 -16.83 15.20
N GLY A 279 2.04 -15.71 14.71
CA GLY A 279 2.61 -14.92 13.61
C GLY A 279 3.09 -13.54 14.04
N LEU A 280 3.53 -12.74 13.06
CA LEU A 280 3.89 -11.34 13.27
C LEU A 280 2.64 -10.48 13.51
N VAL A 281 2.77 -9.48 14.38
CA VAL A 281 1.75 -8.44 14.55
C VAL A 281 2.16 -7.28 13.65
N THR A 282 1.50 -7.19 12.49
CA THR A 282 1.70 -6.12 11.51
C THR A 282 0.36 -5.43 11.25
N ASP A 283 0.42 -4.20 10.76
CA ASP A 283 -0.79 -3.48 10.39
C ASP A 283 -1.49 -4.13 9.19
N MET A 284 -0.74 -4.70 8.22
CA MET A 284 -1.28 -5.52 7.13
C MET A 284 -2.19 -6.65 7.61
N TYR A 285 -1.68 -7.51 8.52
CA TYR A 285 -2.47 -8.63 9.04
C TYR A 285 -3.63 -8.15 9.90
N THR A 286 -3.42 -7.08 10.67
CA THR A 286 -4.46 -6.52 11.53
C THR A 286 -5.60 -5.93 10.69
N LEU A 287 -5.27 -5.22 9.62
CA LEU A 287 -6.20 -4.66 8.66
C LEU A 287 -6.97 -5.77 7.91
N GLN A 288 -6.29 -6.81 7.44
CA GLN A 288 -6.93 -7.98 6.81
C GLN A 288 -7.89 -8.70 7.78
N ASN A 289 -7.56 -8.71 9.07
CA ASN A 289 -8.44 -9.24 10.11
C ASN A 289 -9.67 -8.34 10.35
N VAL A 290 -9.60 -7.02 10.10
CA VAL A 290 -10.79 -6.16 10.22
C VAL A 290 -11.91 -6.66 9.30
N ASP A 291 -11.57 -7.00 8.06
CA ASP A 291 -12.57 -7.43 7.09
C ASP A 291 -13.13 -8.83 7.40
N SER A 292 -12.25 -9.78 7.70
CA SER A 292 -12.63 -11.19 7.91
C SER A 292 -13.39 -11.44 9.21
N TRP A 293 -13.14 -10.68 10.28
CA TRP A 293 -13.76 -10.90 11.59
C TRP A 293 -15.06 -10.11 11.79
N HIS A 294 -15.16 -8.90 11.21
CA HIS A 294 -16.33 -8.06 11.40
C HIS A 294 -17.40 -8.27 10.33
N GLY A 295 -17.06 -8.87 9.18
CA GLY A 295 -18.00 -9.27 8.11
C GLY A 295 -18.88 -8.14 7.56
N ARG A 296 -18.58 -6.89 7.95
CA ARG A 296 -19.37 -5.65 7.80
C ARG A 296 -18.50 -4.43 8.12
N SER A 297 -17.26 -4.42 7.64
CA SER A 297 -16.37 -3.28 7.85
C SER A 297 -16.85 -2.02 7.10
N ASP A 298 -17.78 -2.17 6.14
CA ASP A 298 -18.18 -1.17 5.13
C ASP A 298 -16.98 -0.62 4.33
N MET A 299 -15.81 -1.25 4.46
CA MET A 299 -14.60 -0.94 3.71
C MET A 299 -14.75 -1.46 2.29
N LYS A 300 -14.25 -0.68 1.34
CA LYS A 300 -14.20 -1.05 -0.07
C LYS A 300 -12.80 -1.54 -0.41
N TRP A 301 -12.75 -2.73 -0.97
CA TRP A 301 -11.53 -3.38 -1.40
C TRP A 301 -11.51 -3.49 -2.91
N SER A 302 -10.39 -3.15 -3.51
CA SER A 302 -10.10 -3.48 -4.90
C SER A 302 -8.65 -3.93 -5.06
N ASN A 303 -8.37 -4.46 -6.24
CA ASN A 303 -7.04 -4.92 -6.63
C ASN A 303 -6.50 -4.00 -7.73
N ASP A 304 -6.49 -2.70 -7.47
CA ASP A 304 -6.12 -1.69 -8.47
C ASP A 304 -4.66 -1.27 -8.33
N VAL A 305 -3.91 -1.89 -7.41
CA VAL A 305 -2.45 -1.76 -7.30
C VAL A 305 -1.76 -2.97 -7.92
N GLY A 306 -0.79 -2.76 -8.82
CA GLY A 306 0.10 -3.81 -9.30
C GLY A 306 1.12 -4.19 -8.22
N MET A 307 1.30 -5.48 -7.93
CA MET A 307 2.15 -5.93 -6.81
C MET A 307 3.61 -6.24 -7.16
N PHE A 308 4.04 -5.95 -8.39
CA PHE A 308 5.39 -6.25 -8.89
C PHE A 308 5.77 -5.30 -10.03
N PHE A 309 7.03 -5.36 -10.44
CA PHE A 309 7.50 -4.70 -11.66
C PHE A 309 6.69 -5.14 -12.89
N LEU A 310 6.34 -4.18 -13.75
CA LEU A 310 5.51 -4.38 -14.94
C LEU A 310 6.31 -4.84 -16.15
N TYR A 311 7.38 -5.62 -15.94
CA TYR A 311 8.25 -6.10 -17.00
C TYR A 311 7.90 -7.54 -17.43
N ASP A 312 8.31 -7.91 -18.63
CA ASP A 312 8.28 -9.26 -19.18
C ASP A 312 9.52 -9.48 -20.06
N LYS A 313 9.75 -10.72 -20.52
CA LYS A 313 10.85 -11.05 -21.44
C LYS A 313 10.34 -11.40 -22.82
N ASP A 314 11.00 -10.90 -23.85
CA ASP A 314 10.72 -11.31 -25.22
C ASP A 314 11.63 -12.48 -25.67
N GLY A 315 11.08 -13.33 -26.53
CA GLY A 315 11.84 -14.30 -27.32
C GLY A 315 12.82 -15.22 -26.58
N GLU A 316 13.81 -15.71 -27.32
CA GLU A 316 14.93 -16.52 -26.78
C GLU A 316 16.06 -15.65 -26.21
N ASP A 317 16.19 -14.40 -26.69
CA ASP A 317 17.26 -13.48 -26.29
C ASP A 317 16.99 -12.87 -24.89
N GLY A 318 15.72 -12.90 -24.43
CA GLY A 318 15.34 -12.56 -23.08
C GLY A 318 15.41 -11.06 -22.78
N GLU A 319 15.17 -10.19 -23.77
CA GLU A 319 15.18 -8.75 -23.57
C GLU A 319 14.00 -8.35 -22.67
N VAL A 320 14.28 -7.56 -21.64
CA VAL A 320 13.29 -7.12 -20.67
C VAL A 320 12.55 -5.92 -21.26
N TYR A 321 11.22 -5.99 -21.36
CA TYR A 321 10.38 -4.91 -21.86
C TYR A 321 9.18 -4.63 -20.95
N THR A 322 8.69 -3.39 -20.96
CA THR A 322 7.51 -3.00 -20.16
C THR A 322 6.24 -3.60 -20.75
N ASN A 323 5.58 -4.45 -19.98
CA ASN A 323 4.34 -5.09 -20.32
C ASN A 323 3.16 -4.23 -19.86
N CYS A 324 2.67 -3.37 -20.78
CA CYS A 324 1.55 -2.46 -20.53
C CYS A 324 0.27 -3.17 -20.09
N SER A 325 0.06 -4.43 -20.47
CA SER A 325 -1.14 -5.17 -20.04
C SER A 325 -1.16 -5.46 -18.53
N LYS A 326 0.02 -5.52 -17.87
CA LYS A 326 0.11 -5.68 -16.42
C LYS A 326 -0.24 -4.39 -15.66
N GLY A 327 -0.04 -3.22 -16.28
CA GLY A 327 -0.35 -1.91 -15.70
C GLY A 327 -1.70 -1.32 -16.11
N ALA A 328 -2.29 -1.80 -17.22
CA ALA A 328 -3.55 -1.28 -17.73
C ALA A 328 -4.68 -1.41 -16.69
N GLY A 329 -5.34 -0.29 -16.40
CA GLY A 329 -6.41 -0.19 -15.41
C GLY A 329 -5.93 -0.20 -13.95
N LYS A 330 -4.62 -0.18 -13.70
CA LYS A 330 -4.06 -0.07 -12.36
C LYS A 330 -3.86 1.40 -11.99
N LEU A 331 -4.27 1.75 -10.78
CA LEU A 331 -4.09 3.07 -10.21
C LEU A 331 -2.62 3.34 -9.85
N ALA A 332 -1.93 2.32 -9.32
CA ALA A 332 -0.55 2.43 -8.86
C ALA A 332 0.18 1.09 -8.96
N VAL A 333 1.48 1.10 -8.70
CA VAL A 333 2.33 -0.10 -8.53
C VAL A 333 3.07 -0.03 -7.21
N HIS A 334 3.04 -1.11 -6.44
CA HIS A 334 3.73 -1.26 -5.17
C HIS A 334 5.01 -2.08 -5.37
N LEU A 335 6.16 -1.47 -5.06
CA LEU A 335 7.50 -2.01 -5.30
C LEU A 335 8.17 -2.35 -3.95
N SER A 336 7.60 -3.31 -3.22
CA SER A 336 8.16 -3.79 -1.94
C SER A 336 9.57 -4.39 -2.10
N HIS A 337 10.25 -4.63 -0.98
CA HIS A 337 11.53 -5.37 -0.98
C HIS A 337 11.36 -6.75 -1.64
N MET A 338 10.27 -7.46 -1.33
CA MET A 338 9.93 -8.73 -1.96
C MET A 338 9.72 -8.61 -3.47
N ALA A 339 9.11 -7.51 -3.94
CA ALA A 339 8.94 -7.27 -5.37
C ALA A 339 10.29 -7.06 -6.08
N CYS A 340 11.25 -6.38 -5.44
CA CYS A 340 12.61 -6.24 -5.96
C CYS A 340 13.34 -7.58 -6.05
N GLU A 341 13.31 -8.37 -4.98
CA GLU A 341 13.98 -9.67 -4.95
C GLU A 341 13.38 -10.66 -5.96
N THR A 342 12.05 -10.69 -6.06
CA THR A 342 11.33 -11.54 -7.03
C THR A 342 11.68 -11.14 -8.46
N ALA A 343 11.71 -9.84 -8.74
CA ALA A 343 12.09 -9.33 -10.05
C ALA A 343 13.56 -9.67 -10.36
N TRP A 344 14.47 -9.57 -9.39
CA TRP A 344 15.86 -9.98 -9.55
C TRP A 344 15.99 -11.46 -9.90
N ASP A 345 15.38 -12.34 -9.09
CA ASP A 345 15.45 -13.79 -9.29
C ASP A 345 14.82 -14.24 -10.62
N SER A 346 13.80 -13.51 -11.09
CA SER A 346 13.15 -13.76 -12.37
C SER A 346 13.89 -13.12 -13.55
N GLY A 347 14.93 -12.31 -13.30
CA GLY A 347 15.61 -11.48 -14.29
C GLY A 347 14.67 -10.45 -14.96
N LEU A 348 13.67 -9.98 -14.23
CA LEU A 348 12.73 -8.91 -14.61
C LEU A 348 13.03 -7.60 -13.89
N PHE A 349 14.12 -7.53 -13.12
CA PHE A 349 14.58 -6.28 -12.52
C PHE A 349 15.11 -5.36 -13.63
N PRO A 350 14.73 -4.06 -13.64
CA PRO A 350 15.20 -3.15 -14.67
C PRO A 350 16.74 -3.05 -14.67
N PRO A 351 17.36 -2.73 -15.82
CA PRO A 351 18.80 -2.62 -15.95
C PRO A 351 19.29 -1.32 -15.30
N VAL A 352 19.48 -1.35 -13.97
CA VAL A 352 19.98 -0.22 -13.19
C VAL A 352 21.46 -0.38 -12.88
N GLU A 353 22.21 0.72 -12.97
CA GLU A 353 23.65 0.72 -12.70
C GLU A 353 23.96 0.31 -11.24
N ASP A 354 24.99 -0.51 -11.09
CA ASP A 354 25.52 -1.04 -9.82
C ASP A 354 24.60 -1.97 -9.01
N ALA A 355 23.51 -2.49 -9.59
CA ALA A 355 22.77 -3.61 -9.00
C ALA A 355 23.48 -4.94 -9.34
N GLU A 356 24.53 -5.29 -8.60
CA GLU A 356 25.34 -6.49 -8.89
C GLU A 356 24.75 -7.79 -8.34
N ASP A 357 23.93 -7.69 -7.28
CA ASP A 357 23.28 -8.81 -6.62
C ASP A 357 21.87 -8.44 -6.10
N LYS A 358 21.20 -9.42 -5.47
CA LYS A 358 19.86 -9.25 -4.90
C LYS A 358 19.79 -8.11 -3.87
N ALA A 359 20.80 -7.98 -3.01
CA ALA A 359 20.84 -6.91 -2.01
C ALA A 359 21.05 -5.54 -2.68
N GLY A 360 21.90 -5.48 -3.69
CA GLY A 360 22.08 -4.33 -4.57
C GLY A 360 20.79 -3.92 -5.27
N ALA A 361 19.99 -4.88 -5.75
CA ALA A 361 18.68 -4.61 -6.35
C ALA A 361 17.72 -3.94 -5.35
N VAL A 362 17.67 -4.45 -4.11
CA VAL A 362 16.88 -3.82 -3.03
C VAL A 362 17.39 -2.41 -2.74
N GLN A 363 18.70 -2.20 -2.65
CA GLN A 363 19.31 -0.89 -2.40
C GLN A 363 19.06 0.11 -3.54
N LYS A 364 18.97 -0.36 -4.79
CA LYS A 364 18.74 0.44 -6.01
C LYS A 364 17.26 0.55 -6.38
N ARG A 365 16.34 0.21 -5.47
CA ARG A 365 14.89 0.28 -5.70
C ARG A 365 14.43 1.65 -6.19
N ALA A 366 14.97 2.75 -5.66
CA ALA A 366 14.62 4.10 -6.10
C ALA A 366 14.88 4.31 -7.60
N ASN A 367 16.06 3.89 -8.06
CA ASN A 367 16.43 3.97 -9.48
C ASN A 367 15.57 3.03 -10.33
N ALA A 368 15.29 1.81 -9.83
CA ALA A 368 14.44 0.85 -10.51
C ALA A 368 13.00 1.35 -10.66
N ALA A 369 12.46 2.03 -9.64
CA ALA A 369 11.16 2.66 -9.68
C ALA A 369 11.13 3.80 -10.70
N GLY A 370 12.15 4.66 -10.70
CA GLY A 370 12.29 5.72 -11.70
C GLY A 370 12.31 5.19 -13.13
N GLN A 371 13.12 4.15 -13.39
CA GLN A 371 13.17 3.49 -14.70
C GLN A 371 11.80 2.91 -15.10
N LEU A 372 11.10 2.24 -14.18
CA LEU A 372 9.75 1.71 -14.45
C LEU A 372 8.77 2.82 -14.81
N MET A 373 8.80 3.95 -14.10
CA MET A 373 7.92 5.10 -14.37
C MET A 373 8.18 5.71 -15.74
N ASP A 374 9.46 5.87 -16.11
CA ASP A 374 9.85 6.40 -17.41
C ASP A 374 9.44 5.44 -18.54
N ASP A 375 9.71 4.14 -18.39
CA ASP A 375 9.36 3.15 -19.40
C ASP A 375 7.83 3.03 -19.56
N TYR A 376 7.08 3.02 -18.46
CA TYR A 376 5.62 2.97 -18.50
C TYR A 376 5.04 4.20 -19.20
N ARG A 377 5.55 5.40 -18.89
CA ARG A 377 5.13 6.64 -19.54
C ARG A 377 5.43 6.62 -21.05
N ASN A 378 6.61 6.15 -21.44
CA ASN A 378 7.06 6.16 -22.83
C ASN A 378 6.38 5.09 -23.69
N HIS A 379 5.98 3.96 -23.11
CA HIS A 379 5.50 2.80 -23.86
C HIS A 379 4.00 2.50 -23.68
N CYS A 380 3.41 2.88 -22.55
CA CYS A 380 2.05 2.46 -22.18
C CYS A 380 1.04 3.59 -22.17
N VAL A 381 1.47 4.83 -21.91
CA VAL A 381 0.58 6.00 -21.95
C VAL A 381 0.45 6.48 -23.39
N VAL A 382 -0.74 6.29 -23.97
CA VAL A 382 -1.04 6.81 -25.31
C VAL A 382 -1.12 8.33 -25.22
N THR A 383 -0.11 9.03 -25.73
CA THR A 383 -0.19 10.48 -25.91
C THR A 383 -1.23 10.75 -27.00
N THR A 384 -2.41 11.24 -26.62
CA THR A 384 -3.36 11.79 -27.59
C THR A 384 -2.77 13.11 -28.12
N GLU A 385 -2.13 13.05 -29.29
CA GLU A 385 -1.65 14.24 -30.03
C GLU A 385 -2.78 15.16 -30.51
#